data_AF-A0A564YVC6-F1
#
_entry.id   AF-A0A564YVC6-F1
#
_cell.length_a   1.000
_cell.length_b   1.000
_cell.length_c   1.000
_cell.angle_alpha   90.00
_cell.angle_beta   90.00
_cell.angle_gamma   90.00
#
_symmetry.space_group_name_H-M   'P 1'
#
loop_
_entity.id
_entity.type
_entity.pdbx_description
1 polymer ?
#
loop_
_entity_poly.entity_id
_entity_poly.type
_entity_poly.pdbx_seq_one_letter_code
_entity_poly.pdbx_strand_id
1 'polypeptide(L)'
;FLIYFIVGLTNFLLVAICLNRSIAISRAGRCTGESDYDVNCRVTALITSAIVIAVIIALPSSIVSRVVRLKFHPLSDHYGTRVCQETWGRKRRMVYDFTLIIFIYLIPLFVICLSHHVVTRQLRRSHQMLIVMGHTIGAKWRRR
;
A
#
# COMPACT_ATOMS: atom_id res chain seq x y z
N PHE A 1 6.41 2.99 -17.52
CA PHE A 1 7.18 3.16 -16.27
C PHE A 1 6.48 4.10 -15.29
N LEU A 2 6.39 5.40 -15.59
CA LEU A 2 5.98 6.43 -14.63
C LEU A 2 4.58 6.22 -14.03
N ILE A 3 3.61 5.80 -14.85
CA ILE A 3 2.24 5.50 -14.39
C ILE A 3 2.24 4.34 -13.37
N TYR A 4 2.83 3.19 -13.72
CA TYR A 4 2.91 2.03 -12.82
C TYR A 4 3.70 2.33 -11.55
N PHE A 5 4.75 3.15 -11.64
CA PHE A 5 5.52 3.58 -10.48
C PHE A 5 4.68 4.42 -9.52
N ILE A 6 3.96 5.44 -10.02
CA ILE A 6 3.10 6.29 -9.17
C ILE A 6 1.98 5.48 -8.54
N VAL A 7 1.30 4.62 -9.31
CA VAL A 7 0.20 3.79 -8.80
C VAL A 7 0.71 2.78 -7.77
N GLY A 8 1.86 2.15 -8.01
CA GLY A 8 2.49 1.26 -7.03
C GLY A 8 2.86 2.02 -5.76
N LEU A 9 3.60 3.12 -5.89
CA LEU A 9 4.08 3.91 -4.77
C LEU A 9 2.94 4.43 -3.89
N THR A 10 1.88 4.97 -4.49
CA THR A 10 0.71 5.48 -3.75
C THR A 10 0.02 4.37 -2.95
N ASN A 11 -0.19 3.19 -3.54
CA ASN A 11 -0.78 2.05 -2.85
C ASN A 11 0.11 1.54 -1.70
N PHE A 12 1.43 1.41 -1.92
CA PHE A 12 2.34 0.95 -0.87
C PHE A 12 2.53 1.98 0.26
N LEU A 13 2.51 3.28 -0.05
CA LEU A 13 2.51 4.33 0.97
C LEU A 13 1.25 4.28 1.83
N LEU A 14 0.08 4.05 1.21
CA LEU A 14 -1.18 3.91 1.94
C LEU A 14 -1.13 2.70 2.88
N VAL A 15 -0.59 1.57 2.42
CA VAL A 15 -0.33 0.39 3.24
C VAL A 15 0.62 0.70 4.40
N ALA A 16 1.74 1.39 4.16
CA ALA A 16 2.70 1.77 5.19
C ALA A 16 2.07 2.65 6.27
N ILE A 17 1.24 3.63 5.87
CA ILE A 17 0.49 4.50 6.80
C ILE A 17 -0.51 3.68 7.63
N CYS A 18 -1.31 2.84 6.98
CA CYS A 18 -2.30 1.98 7.65
C CYS A 18 -1.64 1.02 8.65
N LEU A 19 -0.53 0.39 8.26
CA LEU A 19 0.28 -0.46 9.13
C LEU A 19 0.83 0.31 10.32
N ASN A 20 1.48 1.46 10.08
CA ASN A 20 2.06 2.27 11.13
C ASN A 20 1.02 2.67 12.18
N ARG A 21 -0.16 3.11 11.73
CA ARG A 21 -1.30 3.44 12.60
C ARG A 21 -1.81 2.22 13.38
N SER A 22 -1.93 1.07 12.73
CA SER A 22 -2.41 -0.15 13.39
C SER A 22 -1.44 -0.65 14.48
N ILE A 23 -0.13 -0.55 14.22
CA ILE A 23 0.91 -0.91 15.18
C ILE A 23 0.86 0.05 16.37
N ALA A 24 0.80 1.37 16.12
CA ALA A 24 0.70 2.37 17.18
C ALA A 24 -0.52 2.11 18.10
N ILE A 25 -1.70 1.87 17.54
CA ILE A 25 -2.92 1.61 18.32
C ILE A 25 -2.82 0.27 19.07
N SER A 26 -2.29 -0.78 18.44
CA SER A 26 -2.15 -2.08 19.10
C SER A 26 -1.11 -2.10 20.23
N ARG A 27 -0.10 -1.22 20.17
CA ARG A 27 0.95 -1.08 21.19
C ARG A 27 0.62 -0.06 22.28
N ALA A 28 -0.26 0.92 22.01
CA ALA A 28 -0.73 1.88 23.00
C ALA A 28 -1.33 1.23 24.27
N GLY A 29 -1.83 -0.01 24.16
CA GLY A 29 -2.31 -0.79 25.31
C GLY A 29 -1.29 -1.72 25.98
N ARG A 30 -0.05 -1.83 25.47
CA ARG A 30 0.94 -2.82 25.93
C ARG A 30 2.30 -2.25 26.35
N CYS A 31 2.76 -1.15 25.77
CA CYS A 31 4.11 -0.62 26.04
C CYS A 31 4.05 0.88 26.34
N THR A 32 4.31 1.26 27.58
CA THR A 32 4.39 2.66 28.06
C THR A 32 5.79 3.28 27.89
N GLY A 33 6.62 2.74 26.99
CA GLY A 33 8.04 3.12 26.86
C GLY A 33 8.64 2.90 25.48
N GLU A 34 7.86 3.09 24.41
CA GLU A 34 8.41 3.07 23.06
C GLU A 34 9.14 4.40 22.80
N SER A 35 10.43 4.34 22.48
CA SER A 35 11.24 5.53 22.25
C SER A 35 10.92 6.14 20.88
N ASP A 36 10.99 7.47 20.74
CA ASP A 36 10.77 8.15 19.45
C ASP A 36 11.72 7.65 18.34
N TYR A 37 12.90 7.13 18.75
CA TYR A 37 13.88 6.53 17.85
C TYR A 37 13.36 5.25 17.18
N ASP A 38 12.68 4.38 17.93
CA ASP A 38 12.11 3.12 17.41
C ASP A 38 10.99 3.37 16.40
N VAL A 39 10.18 4.40 16.65
CA VAL A 39 9.09 4.81 15.75
C VAL A 39 9.65 5.35 14.43
N ASN A 40 10.64 6.24 14.50
CA ASN A 40 11.27 6.82 13.31
C ASN A 40 12.01 5.77 12.48
N CYS A 41 12.71 4.83 13.12
CA CYS A 41 13.37 3.73 12.43
C CYS A 41 12.35 2.84 11.69
N ARG A 42 11.24 2.48 12.34
CA ARG A 42 10.16 1.69 11.72
C ARG A 42 9.52 2.39 10.54
N VAL A 43 9.18 3.67 10.68
CA VAL A 43 8.55 4.46 9.60
C VAL A 43 9.52 4.58 8.42
N THR A 44 10.79 4.86 8.69
CA THR A 44 11.82 4.96 7.64
C THR A 44 11.97 3.62 6.90
N ALA A 45 12.03 2.50 7.61
CA ALA A 45 12.09 1.17 7.01
C ALA A 45 10.85 0.82 6.16
N LEU A 46 9.66 1.23 6.60
CA LEU A 46 8.42 1.03 5.84
C LEU A 46 8.39 1.88 4.56
N ILE A 47 8.84 3.12 4.62
CA ILE A 47 8.89 4.01 3.45
C ILE A 47 9.95 3.53 2.46
N THR A 48 11.15 3.17 2.94
CA THR A 48 12.22 2.69 2.05
C THR A 48 11.82 1.39 1.36
N SER A 49 11.24 0.43 2.08
CA SER A 49 10.74 -0.81 1.47
C SER A 49 9.61 -0.56 0.46
N ALA A 50 8.67 0.35 0.74
CA ALA A 50 7.62 0.73 -0.19
C ALA A 50 8.17 1.32 -1.50
N ILE A 51 9.17 2.20 -1.40
CA ILE A 51 9.83 2.80 -2.57
C ILE A 51 10.57 1.73 -3.37
N VAL A 52 11.36 0.87 -2.72
CA VAL A 52 12.13 -0.20 -3.38
C VAL A 52 11.20 -1.15 -4.12
N ILE A 53 10.11 -1.59 -3.49
CA ILE A 53 9.12 -2.48 -4.11
C ILE A 53 8.44 -1.80 -5.31
N ALA A 54 8.06 -0.53 -5.19
CA ALA A 54 7.45 0.22 -6.28
C ALA A 54 8.39 0.34 -7.50
N VAL A 55 9.69 0.58 -7.26
CA VAL A 55 10.70 0.60 -8.33
C VAL A 55 10.82 -0.77 -9.00
N ILE A 56 10.94 -1.85 -8.22
CA ILE A 56 11.08 -3.22 -8.74
C ILE A 56 9.90 -3.60 -9.64
N ILE A 57 8.67 -3.25 -9.24
CA ILE A 57 7.46 -3.56 -10.03
C ILE A 57 7.37 -2.72 -11.31
N ALA A 58 7.84 -1.47 -11.26
CA ALA A 58 7.78 -0.55 -12.40
C ALA A 58 8.89 -0.80 -13.45
N LEU A 59 10.05 -1.34 -13.05
CA LEU A 59 11.21 -1.58 -13.91
C LEU A 59 10.92 -2.43 -15.15
N PRO A 60 10.20 -3.57 -15.08
CA PRO A 60 9.87 -4.35 -16.27
C PRO A 60 9.12 -3.55 -17.34
N SER A 61 8.31 -2.57 -16.94
CA SER A 61 7.58 -1.70 -17.87
C SER A 61 8.46 -0.70 -18.62
N SER A 62 9.64 -0.31 -18.10
CA SER A 62 10.57 0.57 -18.84
C SER A 62 11.36 -0.18 -19.91
N ILE A 63 11.69 -1.45 -19.65
CA ILE A 63 12.48 -2.28 -20.57
C ILE A 63 11.67 -2.68 -21.80
N VAL A 64 10.35 -2.83 -21.67
CA VAL A 64 9.50 -3.45 -22.70
C VAL A 64 8.69 -2.46 -23.54
N SER A 65 8.47 -1.24 -23.06
CA SER A 65 7.80 -0.21 -23.86
C SER A 65 8.76 0.39 -24.88
N ARG A 66 8.50 0.20 -26.19
CA ARG A 66 9.21 0.90 -27.27
C ARG A 66 8.26 1.79 -28.05
N VAL A 67 8.76 2.95 -28.47
CA VAL A 67 8.02 3.83 -29.40
C VAL A 67 8.25 3.32 -30.82
N VAL A 68 7.19 2.87 -31.48
CA VAL A 68 7.21 2.37 -32.85
C VAL A 68 6.43 3.34 -33.74
N ARG A 69 6.91 3.59 -34.96
CA ARG A 69 6.14 4.34 -35.97
C ARG A 69 5.27 3.36 -36.74
N LEU A 70 3.95 3.55 -36.70
CA LEU A 70 3.04 2.79 -37.55
C LEU A 70 3.21 3.28 -38.99
N LYS A 71 3.67 2.39 -39.88
CA LYS A 71 3.73 2.65 -41.33
C LYS A 71 2.35 2.33 -41.92
N PHE A 72 1.51 3.34 -42.08
CA PHE A 72 0.18 3.18 -42.69
C PHE A 72 0.22 3.22 -44.24
N HIS A 73 1.28 3.70 -44.88
CA HIS A 73 1.46 3.66 -46.34
C HIS A 73 2.94 3.76 -46.75
N PRO A 74 3.37 3.14 -47.87
CA PRO A 74 4.76 3.14 -48.33
C PRO A 74 5.30 4.51 -48.79
N LEU A 75 4.44 5.54 -48.92
CA LEU A 75 4.81 6.89 -49.37
C LEU A 75 4.88 7.94 -48.24
N SER A 76 4.52 7.57 -47.01
CA SER A 76 4.39 8.52 -45.89
C SER A 76 5.38 8.25 -44.76
N ASP A 77 6.61 7.83 -45.09
CA ASP A 77 7.64 7.45 -44.11
C ASP A 77 8.04 8.62 -43.17
N HIS A 78 7.68 9.86 -43.53
CA HIS A 78 7.95 11.05 -42.71
C HIS A 78 6.85 11.38 -41.67
N TYR A 79 5.59 10.99 -41.89
CA TYR A 79 4.43 11.38 -41.06
C TYR A 79 3.80 10.23 -40.26
N GLY A 80 4.50 9.11 -40.09
CA GLY A 80 4.00 7.99 -39.30
C GLY A 80 3.75 8.38 -37.83
N THR A 81 2.52 8.17 -37.35
CA THR A 81 2.15 8.36 -35.94
C THR A 81 3.00 7.46 -35.05
N ARG A 82 3.65 8.06 -34.05
CA ARG A 82 4.42 7.34 -33.04
C ARG A 82 3.44 6.75 -32.03
N VAL A 83 3.43 5.42 -31.90
CA VAL A 83 2.66 4.71 -30.89
C VAL A 83 3.60 4.00 -29.93
N CYS A 84 3.20 3.92 -28.66
CA CYS A 84 3.86 3.04 -27.72
C CYS A 84 3.39 1.61 -28.00
N GLN A 85 4.31 0.77 -28.46
CA GLN A 85 4.04 -0.65 -28.69
C GLN A 85 4.85 -1.47 -27.69
N GLU A 86 4.15 -2.30 -26.94
CA GLU A 86 4.76 -3.26 -26.02
C GLU A 86 5.28 -4.45 -26.83
N THR A 87 6.55 -4.84 -26.64
CA THR A 87 7.16 -5.96 -27.39
C THR A 87 6.82 -7.34 -26.82
N TRP A 88 5.93 -7.43 -25.82
CA TRP A 88 5.54 -8.69 -25.18
C TRP A 88 4.75 -9.59 -26.14
N GLY A 89 5.07 -10.89 -26.14
CA GLY A 89 4.16 -11.91 -26.66
C GLY A 89 2.90 -12.01 -25.79
N ARG A 90 1.75 -12.33 -26.40
CA ARG A 90 0.42 -12.35 -25.76
C ARG A 90 0.35 -13.11 -24.42
N LYS A 91 1.00 -14.27 -24.31
CA LYS A 91 1.06 -15.06 -23.05
C LYS A 91 1.79 -14.33 -21.93
N ARG A 92 2.95 -13.74 -22.23
CA ARG A 92 3.77 -13.06 -21.23
C ARG A 92 3.14 -11.75 -20.76
N ARG A 93 2.45 -11.04 -21.66
CA ARG A 93 1.65 -9.86 -21.32
C ARG A 93 0.57 -10.19 -20.30
N MET A 94 -0.22 -11.24 -20.53
CA MET A 94 -1.24 -11.68 -19.57
C MET A 94 -0.64 -11.99 -18.20
N VAL A 95 0.46 -12.74 -18.14
CA VAL A 95 1.13 -13.07 -16.86
C VAL A 95 1.60 -11.80 -16.14
N TYR A 96 2.17 -10.84 -16.87
CA TYR A 96 2.61 -9.56 -16.31
C TYR A 96 1.44 -8.73 -15.78
N ASP A 97 0.35 -8.63 -16.53
CA ASP A 97 -0.86 -7.91 -16.12
C ASP A 97 -1.49 -8.53 -14.87
N PHE A 98 -1.60 -9.87 -14.81
CA PHE A 98 -2.07 -10.57 -13.61
C PHE A 98 -1.15 -10.34 -12.41
N THR A 99 0.16 -10.39 -12.62
CA THR A 99 1.15 -10.12 -11.57
C THR A 99 0.99 -8.71 -11.04
N LEU A 100 0.87 -7.71 -11.92
CA LEU A 100 0.62 -6.31 -11.52
C LEU A 100 -0.65 -6.18 -10.69
N ILE A 101 -1.76 -6.82 -11.10
CA ILE A 101 -3.02 -6.76 -10.36
C ILE A 101 -2.85 -7.33 -8.94
N ILE A 102 -2.18 -8.48 -8.81
CA ILE A 102 -1.96 -9.12 -7.51
C ILE A 102 -1.11 -8.23 -6.59
N PHE A 103 0.01 -7.73 -7.10
CA PHE A 103 0.98 -6.98 -6.29
C PHE A 103 0.55 -5.54 -5.98
N ILE A 104 -0.13 -4.86 -6.91
CA ILE A 104 -0.54 -3.46 -6.75
C ILE A 104 -1.89 -3.34 -6.04
N TYR A 105 -2.79 -4.31 -6.20
CA TYR A 105 -4.15 -4.21 -5.64
C TYR A 105 -4.43 -5.25 -4.56
N LEU A 106 -4.29 -6.55 -4.85
CA LEU A 106 -4.76 -7.58 -3.90
C LEU A 106 -3.94 -7.61 -2.60
N ILE A 107 -2.60 -7.55 -2.70
CA ILE A 107 -1.74 -7.54 -1.51
C ILE A 107 -1.99 -6.28 -0.67
N PRO A 108 -1.94 -5.05 -1.22
CA PRO A 108 -2.27 -3.85 -0.48
C PRO A 108 -3.65 -3.87 0.16
N LEU A 109 -4.67 -4.29 -0.59
CA LEU A 109 -6.04 -4.39 -0.08
C LEU A 109 -6.14 -5.35 1.10
N PHE A 110 -5.53 -6.53 1.00
CA PHE A 110 -5.52 -7.51 2.08
C PHE A 110 -4.86 -6.94 3.35
N VAL A 111 -3.72 -6.28 3.20
CA VAL A 111 -3.01 -5.67 4.34
C VAL A 111 -3.83 -4.56 4.98
N ILE A 112 -4.47 -3.70 4.18
CA ILE A 112 -5.35 -2.62 4.68
C ILE A 112 -6.56 -3.22 5.42
N CYS A 113 -7.19 -4.25 4.87
CA CYS A 113 -8.32 -4.92 5.51
C CYS A 113 -7.91 -5.50 6.87
N LEU A 114 -6.77 -6.20 6.94
CA LEU A 114 -6.25 -6.73 8.20
C LEU A 114 -5.93 -5.62 9.21
N SER A 115 -5.26 -4.55 8.77
CA SER A 115 -4.89 -3.44 9.66
C SER A 115 -6.12 -2.76 10.24
N HIS A 116 -7.15 -2.51 9.41
CA HIS A 116 -8.43 -1.95 9.86
C HIS A 116 -9.17 -2.88 10.81
N HIS A 117 -9.18 -4.18 10.53
CA HIS A 117 -9.83 -5.16 11.38
C HIS A 117 -9.16 -5.24 12.77
N VAL A 118 -7.83 -5.19 12.85
CA VAL A 118 -7.10 -5.12 14.12
C VAL A 118 -7.45 -3.86 14.90
N VAL A 119 -7.43 -2.69 14.24
CA VAL A 119 -7.77 -1.40 14.87
C VAL A 119 -9.20 -1.40 15.41
N THR A 120 -10.16 -1.91 14.63
CA THR A 120 -11.57 -1.99 15.03
C THR A 120 -11.76 -2.89 16.24
N ARG A 121 -11.07 -4.06 16.27
CA ARG A 121 -11.10 -4.97 17.43
C ARG A 121 -10.52 -4.32 18.68
N GLN A 122 -9.42 -3.59 18.56
CA GLN A 122 -8.78 -2.89 19.68
C GLN A 122 -9.69 -1.80 20.23
N LEU A 123 -10.20 -0.91 19.36
CA LEU A 123 -11.12 0.16 19.75
C LEU A 123 -12.39 -0.37 20.44
N ARG A 124 -12.97 -1.46 19.92
CA ARG A 124 -14.15 -2.09 20.53
C ARG A 124 -13.86 -2.60 21.94
N ARG A 125 -12.70 -3.24 22.15
CA ARG A 125 -12.27 -3.72 23.48
C ARG A 125 -12.04 -2.57 24.45
N SER A 126 -11.36 -1.51 24.01
CA SER A 126 -11.11 -0.32 24.83
C SER A 126 -12.42 0.35 25.26
N HIS A 127 -13.39 0.49 24.34
CA HIS A 127 -14.69 1.08 24.65
C HIS A 127 -15.48 0.25 25.68
N GLN A 128 -15.47 -1.08 25.54
CA GLN A 128 -16.11 -1.99 26.51
C GLN A 128 -15.47 -1.87 27.90
N MET A 129 -14.14 -1.80 27.99
CA MET A 129 -13.46 -1.59 29.27
C MET A 129 -13.82 -0.24 29.90
N LEU A 130 -13.89 0.82 29.09
CA LEU A 130 -14.22 2.15 29.57
C LEU A 130 -15.65 2.23 30.13
N ILE A 131 -16.61 1.56 29.48
CA ILE A 131 -17.99 1.44 29.98
C ILE A 131 -18.03 0.70 31.32
N VAL A 132 -17.31 -0.43 31.44
CA VAL A 132 -17.24 -1.21 32.69
C VAL A 132 -16.58 -0.40 33.82
N MET A 133 -15.51 0.33 33.54
CA MET A 133 -14.88 1.24 34.51
C MET A 133 -15.81 2.39 34.89
N GLY A 134 -16.56 2.97 33.94
CA GLY A 134 -17.56 3.99 34.22
C GLY A 134 -18.66 3.50 35.16
N HIS A 135 -19.18 2.29 34.95
CA HIS A 135 -20.17 1.68 35.83
C HIS A 135 -19.62 1.39 37.24
N THR A 136 -18.38 0.94 37.37
CA THR A 136 -17.75 0.68 38.67
C THR A 136 -17.45 1.97 39.44
N ILE A 137 -17.06 3.05 38.77
CA ILE A 137 -16.85 4.38 39.38
C ILE A 137 -18.18 4.99 39.81
N GLY A 138 -19.22 4.93 38.95
CA GLY A 138 -20.57 5.40 39.31
C GLY A 138 -21.17 4.63 40.49
N ALA A 139 -20.91 3.32 40.59
CA ALA A 139 -21.32 2.49 41.72
C ALA A 139 -20.52 2.74 43.01
N LYS A 140 -19.27 3.22 42.90
CA LYS A 140 -18.47 3.68 44.06
C LYS A 140 -18.95 5.04 44.58
N TRP A 141 -19.31 5.95 43.67
CA TRP A 141 -19.83 7.27 44.04
C TRP A 141 -21.22 7.20 44.71
N ARG A 142 -22.08 6.27 44.29
CA ARG A 142 -23.42 6.08 44.87
C ARG A 142 -23.43 5.40 46.25
N ARG A 143 -22.27 4.96 46.75
CA ARG A 143 -22.09 4.30 48.06
C ARG A 143 -21.45 5.20 49.13
N ARG A 144 -21.14 6.46 48.79
CA ARG A 144 -20.86 7.53 49.75
C ARG A 144 -22.08 8.42 49.86
#